data_AF-A0A3S1CCN6-F1
#
_entry.id   AF-A0A3S1CCN6-F1
#
_cell.length_a   1.000
_cell.length_b   1.000
_cell.length_c   1.000
_cell.angle_alpha   90.00
_cell.angle_beta   90.00
_cell.angle_gamma   90.00
#
_symmetry.space_group_name_H-M   'P 1'
#
loop_
_entity.id
_entity.type
_entity.pdbx_description
1 polymer ?
#
loop_
_entity_poly.entity_id
_entity_poly.type
_entity_poly.pdbx_seq_one_letter_code
_entity_poly.pdbx_strand_id
1 'polypeptide(L)'
;MKDGSAFLNDNAQRIVDGMIGDAERLRIVVSRGPLGERLIDAGAKTVGSVEAGLRMAEAAMGGLGSVSVFMDRASQQWPFTVEARSSQPVLACLGSQYAGWNLSGQDYFAMGSGPARALARVEPLFETLSYRDIASSAVLILETAEPPPRAIVEKVGKATGLATEKLTFLYAPTQSLAGSVQIVARA
;
A
#
# COMPACT_ATOMS: atom_id res chain seq x y z
N MET A 1 -26.42 5.83 -6.20
CA MET A 1 -25.54 5.84 -5.01
C MET A 1 -24.39 6.78 -5.31
N LYS A 2 -24.18 7.85 -4.51
CA LYS A 2 -23.14 8.85 -4.82
C LYS A 2 -21.71 8.29 -4.72
N ASP A 3 -21.50 7.19 -3.98
CA ASP A 3 -20.15 6.68 -3.67
C ASP A 3 -19.94 5.17 -3.94
N GLY A 4 -20.85 4.51 -4.67
CA GLY A 4 -20.74 3.07 -4.94
C GLY A 4 -20.60 2.19 -3.69
N SER A 5 -20.40 0.89 -3.86
CA SER A 5 -19.87 0.01 -2.82
C SER A 5 -18.47 -0.41 -3.26
N ALA A 6 -17.43 0.05 -2.55
CA ALA A 6 -16.07 -0.41 -2.74
C ALA A 6 -15.66 -1.33 -1.58
N PHE A 7 -14.74 -2.24 -1.85
CA PHE A 7 -14.17 -3.16 -0.87
C PHE A 7 -12.65 -2.98 -0.88
N LEU A 8 -12.18 -1.80 -0.47
CA LEU A 8 -10.79 -1.38 -0.73
C LEU A 8 -9.77 -2.35 -0.12
N ASN A 9 -9.97 -2.74 1.15
CA ASN A 9 -9.08 -3.68 1.82
C ASN A 9 -9.18 -5.10 1.25
N ASP A 10 -10.37 -5.60 0.93
CA ASP A 10 -10.52 -6.93 0.33
C ASP A 10 -9.89 -6.99 -1.07
N ASN A 11 -10.06 -5.94 -1.88
CA ASN A 11 -9.45 -5.82 -3.20
C ASN A 11 -7.91 -5.78 -3.10
N ALA A 12 -7.37 -4.94 -2.21
CA ALA A 12 -5.93 -4.89 -1.99
C ALA A 12 -5.39 -6.22 -1.44
N GLN A 13 -6.15 -6.92 -0.58
CA GLN A 13 -5.76 -8.22 -0.07
C GLN A 13 -5.65 -9.25 -1.20
N ARG A 14 -6.55 -9.24 -2.20
CA ARG A 14 -6.44 -10.10 -3.39
C ARG A 14 -5.17 -9.82 -4.20
N ILE A 15 -4.79 -8.55 -4.36
CA ILE A 15 -3.55 -8.16 -5.03
C ILE A 15 -2.34 -8.68 -4.25
N VAL A 16 -2.34 -8.46 -2.93
CA VAL A 16 -1.31 -8.93 -2.02
C VAL A 16 -1.19 -10.46 -2.06
N ASP A 17 -2.30 -11.19 -2.06
CA ASP A 17 -2.28 -12.66 -2.13
C ASP A 17 -1.67 -13.14 -3.46
N GLY A 18 -1.94 -12.44 -4.56
CA GLY A 18 -1.26 -12.65 -5.84
C GLY A 18 0.25 -12.34 -5.78
N MET A 19 0.65 -11.29 -5.06
CA MET A 19 2.08 -11.02 -4.81
C MET A 19 2.75 -12.15 -4.03
N ILE A 20 2.08 -12.69 -3.01
CA ILE A 20 2.58 -13.80 -2.20
C ILE A 20 2.76 -15.06 -3.06
N GLY A 21 1.79 -15.37 -3.93
CA GLY A 21 1.89 -16.50 -4.86
C GLY A 21 3.05 -16.37 -5.85
N ASP A 22 3.41 -15.13 -6.22
CA ASP A 22 4.49 -14.80 -7.14
C ASP A 22 5.80 -14.37 -6.45
N ALA A 23 5.98 -14.64 -5.16
CA ALA A 23 7.02 -14.00 -4.35
C ALA A 23 8.44 -14.12 -4.93
N GLU A 24 8.82 -15.30 -5.40
CA GLU A 24 10.13 -15.54 -6.04
C GLU A 24 10.30 -14.69 -7.31
N ARG A 25 9.31 -14.74 -8.22
CA ARG A 25 9.31 -13.98 -9.48
C ARG A 25 9.38 -12.47 -9.24
N LEU A 26 8.68 -11.99 -8.20
CA LEU A 26 8.68 -10.58 -7.81
C LEU A 26 9.93 -10.17 -7.03
N ARG A 27 10.74 -11.13 -6.57
CA ARG A 27 11.91 -10.96 -5.71
C ARG A 27 11.56 -10.25 -4.40
N ILE A 28 10.46 -10.66 -3.78
CA ILE A 28 9.97 -10.16 -2.49
C ILE A 28 10.04 -11.26 -1.43
N VAL A 29 10.05 -10.88 -0.16
CA VAL A 29 10.04 -11.83 0.97
C VAL A 29 8.78 -11.63 1.78
N VAL A 30 8.10 -12.73 2.09
CA VAL A 30 6.92 -12.77 2.94
C VAL A 30 7.29 -13.40 4.28
N SER A 31 6.95 -12.74 5.38
CA SER A 31 7.21 -13.23 6.73
C SER A 31 6.08 -12.87 7.70
N ARG A 32 6.21 -13.33 8.94
CA ARG A 32 5.34 -12.94 10.05
C ARG A 32 6.13 -12.08 11.02
N GLY A 33 5.51 -10.99 11.45
CA GLY A 33 6.06 -10.15 12.49
C GLY A 33 5.74 -10.66 13.90
N PRO A 34 6.24 -9.98 14.93
CA PRO A 34 6.16 -10.44 16.32
C PRO A 34 4.74 -10.56 16.89
N LEU A 35 3.72 -9.96 16.27
CA LEU A 35 2.33 -10.03 16.69
C LEU A 35 1.43 -10.80 15.71
N GLY A 36 2.05 -11.60 14.83
CA GLY A 36 1.35 -12.42 13.84
C GLY A 36 0.91 -11.67 12.59
N GLU A 37 1.14 -10.36 12.51
CA GLU A 37 0.94 -9.56 11.31
C GLU A 37 1.76 -10.11 10.15
N ARG A 38 1.26 -9.95 8.94
CA ARG A 38 1.99 -10.32 7.73
C ARG A 38 2.89 -9.16 7.31
N LEU A 39 4.14 -9.48 7.01
CA LEU A 39 5.14 -8.54 6.51
C LEU A 39 5.54 -8.95 5.10
N ILE A 40 5.57 -7.99 4.17
CA ILE A 40 6.01 -8.19 2.80
C ILE A 40 7.09 -7.16 2.49
N ASP A 41 8.34 -7.63 2.44
CA ASP A 41 9.50 -6.84 2.05
C ASP A 41 9.59 -6.82 0.52
N ALA A 42 9.37 -5.65 -0.07
CA ALA A 42 9.44 -5.45 -1.52
C ALA A 42 10.65 -4.60 -1.97
N GLY A 43 11.59 -4.31 -1.08
CA GLY A 43 12.78 -3.53 -1.46
C GLY A 43 13.73 -3.12 -0.34
N ALA A 44 13.50 -3.53 0.90
CA ALA A 44 14.34 -3.16 2.05
C ALA A 44 15.55 -4.08 2.19
N LYS A 45 15.30 -5.38 2.37
CA LYS A 45 16.34 -6.44 2.35
C LYS A 45 16.28 -7.28 1.09
N THR A 46 15.37 -6.94 0.18
CA THR A 46 15.14 -7.62 -1.08
C THR A 46 15.42 -6.68 -2.25
N VAL A 47 15.67 -7.23 -3.44
CA VAL A 47 15.83 -6.42 -4.65
C VAL A 47 14.49 -5.84 -5.11
N GLY A 48 13.39 -6.57 -4.88
CA GLY A 48 12.08 -6.25 -5.42
C GLY A 48 12.06 -6.28 -6.95
N SER A 49 11.05 -5.67 -7.56
CA SER A 49 10.95 -5.56 -9.02
C SER A 49 10.05 -4.38 -9.41
N VAL A 50 10.11 -3.99 -10.69
CA VAL A 50 9.16 -3.00 -11.25
C VAL A 50 7.73 -3.52 -11.07
N GLU A 51 7.48 -4.79 -11.40
CA GLU A 51 6.18 -5.45 -11.22
C GLU A 51 5.72 -5.47 -9.76
N ALA A 52 6.63 -5.69 -8.79
CA ALA A 52 6.28 -5.58 -7.37
C ALA A 52 5.83 -4.16 -7.02
N GLY A 53 6.47 -3.14 -7.61
CA GLY A 53 6.06 -1.73 -7.48
C GLY A 53 4.70 -1.43 -8.10
N LEU A 54 4.38 -2.00 -9.27
CA LEU A 54 3.06 -1.84 -9.90
C LEU A 54 1.96 -2.42 -9.00
N ARG A 55 2.15 -3.65 -8.52
CA ARG A 55 1.19 -4.31 -7.61
C ARG A 55 1.09 -3.58 -6.27
N MET A 56 2.20 -3.06 -5.74
CA MET A 56 2.22 -2.23 -4.54
C MET A 56 1.41 -0.93 -4.74
N ALA A 57 1.51 -0.29 -5.91
CA ALA A 57 0.73 0.88 -6.25
C ALA A 57 -0.77 0.57 -6.40
N GLU A 58 -1.13 -0.52 -7.08
CA GLU A 58 -2.53 -0.95 -7.23
C GLU A 58 -3.15 -1.33 -5.87
N ALA A 59 -2.39 -2.00 -4.99
CA ALA A 59 -2.80 -2.26 -3.62
C ALA A 59 -2.96 -0.96 -2.82
N ALA A 60 -2.05 0.02 -3.01
CA ALA A 60 -2.19 1.34 -2.40
C ALA A 60 -3.44 2.06 -2.89
N MET A 61 -3.85 1.88 -4.15
CA MET A 61 -5.11 2.39 -4.71
C MET A 61 -6.36 1.58 -4.31
N GLY A 62 -6.24 0.62 -3.39
CA GLY A 62 -7.35 -0.20 -2.91
C GLY A 62 -7.96 -1.09 -4.00
N GLY A 63 -7.17 -1.45 -5.02
CA GLY A 63 -7.62 -2.18 -6.20
C GLY A 63 -8.66 -1.46 -7.06
N LEU A 64 -8.82 -0.15 -6.88
CA LEU A 64 -9.64 0.70 -7.75
C LEU A 64 -8.82 1.46 -8.80
N GLY A 65 -7.52 1.21 -8.83
CA GLY A 65 -6.60 1.72 -9.84
C GLY A 65 -5.97 0.59 -10.64
N SER A 66 -5.60 0.89 -11.89
CA SER A 66 -4.71 0.06 -12.69
C SER A 66 -3.43 0.84 -12.94
N VAL A 67 -2.29 0.20 -12.74
CA VAL A 67 -0.97 0.80 -12.91
C VAL A 67 -0.17 -0.05 -13.88
N SER A 68 0.33 0.58 -14.95
CA SER A 68 1.09 -0.11 -15.98
C SER A 68 2.36 0.66 -16.33
N VAL A 69 3.31 -0.04 -16.94
CA VAL A 69 4.54 0.57 -17.47
C VAL A 69 4.56 0.42 -18.97
N PHE A 70 4.93 1.49 -19.66
CA PHE A 70 5.17 1.45 -21.10
C PHE A 70 6.49 2.14 -21.43
N MET A 71 6.99 1.81 -22.62
CA MET A 71 8.19 2.42 -23.16
C MET A 71 7.83 3.69 -23.91
N ASP A 72 8.12 4.86 -23.34
CA ASP A 72 7.97 6.13 -24.04
C ASP A 72 9.20 6.39 -24.91
N ARG A 73 9.07 6.08 -26.20
CA ARG A 73 10.14 6.29 -27.19
C ARG A 73 10.38 7.75 -27.54
N ALA A 74 9.47 8.66 -27.17
CA ALA A 74 9.65 10.09 -27.36
C ALA A 74 10.45 10.74 -26.21
N SER A 75 10.45 10.12 -25.03
CA SER A 75 11.25 10.56 -23.89
C SER A 75 12.73 10.26 -24.10
N GLN A 76 13.53 11.31 -24.32
CA GLN A 76 14.97 11.18 -24.57
C GLN A 76 15.77 10.82 -23.30
N GLN A 77 15.23 11.08 -22.12
CA GLN A 77 15.93 10.88 -20.84
C GLN A 77 15.43 9.66 -20.06
N TRP A 78 14.13 9.34 -20.15
CA TRP A 78 13.49 8.33 -19.31
C TRP A 78 12.55 7.47 -20.16
N PRO A 79 13.02 6.34 -20.71
CA PRO A 79 12.21 5.56 -21.62
C PRO A 79 11.14 4.72 -20.89
N PHE A 80 11.20 4.60 -19.56
CA PHE A 80 10.21 3.90 -18.74
C PHE A 80 9.23 4.89 -18.12
N THR A 81 7.96 4.79 -18.50
CA THR A 81 6.88 5.64 -17.96
C THR A 81 5.86 4.78 -17.24
N VAL A 82 5.40 5.26 -16.08
CA VAL A 82 4.32 4.65 -15.29
C VAL A 82 3.02 5.39 -15.63
N GLU A 83 1.97 4.64 -15.94
CA GLU A 83 0.62 5.16 -16.16
C GLU A 83 -0.30 4.62 -15.06
N ALA A 84 -0.97 5.52 -14.34
CA ALA A 84 -2.00 5.18 -13.36
C ALA A 84 -3.37 5.66 -13.84
N ARG A 85 -4.39 4.80 -13.72
CA ARG A 85 -5.76 5.11 -14.14
C ARG A 85 -6.75 4.64 -13.07
N SER A 86 -7.81 5.42 -12.85
CA SER A 86 -8.92 5.00 -11.99
C SER A 86 -10.25 5.60 -12.45
N SER A 87 -11.30 4.79 -12.42
CA SER A 87 -12.69 5.27 -12.60
C SER A 87 -13.31 5.76 -11.28
N GLN A 88 -12.61 5.64 -10.16
CA GLN A 88 -13.04 6.10 -8.82
C GLN A 88 -11.90 6.85 -8.12
N PRO A 89 -11.38 7.94 -8.72
CA PRO A 89 -10.12 8.58 -8.29
C PRO A 89 -10.18 9.14 -6.86
N VAL A 90 -11.34 9.59 -6.37
CA VAL A 90 -11.46 10.08 -4.98
C VAL A 90 -11.18 8.96 -3.99
N LEU A 91 -11.77 7.77 -4.16
CA LEU A 91 -11.52 6.63 -3.28
C LEU A 91 -10.13 6.04 -3.50
N ALA A 92 -9.75 5.83 -4.77
CA ALA A 92 -8.47 5.24 -5.12
C ALA A 92 -7.29 6.12 -4.65
N CYS A 93 -7.30 7.40 -5.00
CA CYS A 93 -6.16 8.29 -4.76
C CYS A 93 -6.20 8.91 -3.36
N LEU A 94 -7.34 9.45 -2.89
CA LEU A 94 -7.41 10.13 -1.58
C LEU A 94 -7.77 9.15 -0.45
N GLY A 95 -8.81 8.35 -0.65
CA GLY A 95 -9.31 7.40 0.35
C GLY A 95 -8.36 6.25 0.66
N SER A 96 -7.45 5.93 -0.27
CA SER A 96 -6.53 4.81 -0.16
C SER A 96 -5.08 5.24 -0.42
N GLN A 97 -4.71 5.58 -1.66
CA GLN A 97 -3.31 5.72 -2.08
C GLN A 97 -2.57 6.81 -1.32
N TYR A 98 -3.19 7.95 -1.04
CA TYR A 98 -2.57 9.08 -0.35
C TYR A 98 -1.82 8.63 0.91
N ALA A 99 -0.56 9.03 1.03
CA ALA A 99 0.30 8.71 2.17
C ALA A 99 0.04 9.71 3.30
N GLY A 100 -1.17 9.67 3.86
CA GLY A 100 -1.62 10.65 4.86
C GLY A 100 -1.48 10.20 6.31
N TRP A 101 -1.22 8.91 6.55
CA TRP A 101 -1.11 8.38 7.91
C TRP A 101 0.32 8.43 8.43
N ASN A 102 0.63 9.42 9.25
CA ASN A 102 1.93 9.50 9.94
C ASN A 102 2.03 8.42 11.05
N LEU A 103 2.96 7.48 10.86
CA LEU A 103 3.25 6.40 11.79
C LEU A 103 4.64 6.58 12.40
N SER A 104 4.67 7.41 13.44
CA SER A 104 5.86 7.65 14.27
C SER A 104 5.74 7.00 15.65
N GLY A 105 6.88 6.58 16.20
CA GLY A 105 7.03 6.09 17.56
C GLY A 105 8.45 5.59 17.83
N GLN A 106 9.02 5.97 18.99
CA GLN A 106 10.42 5.71 19.32
C GLN A 106 11.35 6.19 18.18
N ASP A 107 12.22 5.33 17.67
CA ASP A 107 13.16 5.63 16.58
C ASP A 107 12.62 5.26 15.18
N TYR A 108 11.32 4.94 15.08
CA TYR A 108 10.67 4.55 13.83
C TYR A 108 9.80 5.68 13.27
N PHE A 109 9.91 5.88 11.96
CA PHE A 109 9.06 6.78 11.19
C PHE A 109 8.74 6.17 9.82
N ALA A 110 7.46 6.15 9.47
CA ALA A 110 7.01 5.82 8.12
C ALA A 110 5.74 6.59 7.76
N MET A 111 5.59 6.90 6.48
CA MET A 111 4.32 7.38 5.92
C MET A 111 3.49 6.18 5.48
N GLY A 112 2.30 6.05 6.08
CA GLY A 112 1.33 5.01 5.77
C GLY A 112 0.39 5.43 4.65
N SER A 113 0.29 4.58 3.63
CA SER A 113 -0.68 4.66 2.53
C SER A 113 -1.50 3.38 2.44
N GLY A 114 -2.54 3.38 1.62
CA GLY A 114 -3.36 2.21 1.35
C GLY A 114 -4.67 2.15 2.13
N PRO A 115 -5.45 1.08 1.87
CA PRO A 115 -6.86 1.04 2.24
C PRO A 115 -7.11 0.88 3.73
N ALA A 116 -6.13 0.45 4.53
CA ALA A 116 -6.24 0.43 5.99
C ALA A 116 -6.60 1.81 6.57
N ARG A 117 -6.23 2.90 5.87
CA ARG A 117 -6.59 4.28 6.24
C ARG A 117 -8.11 4.49 6.27
N ALA A 118 -8.85 3.86 5.37
CA ALA A 118 -10.31 3.97 5.29
C ALA A 118 -11.05 3.18 6.39
N LEU A 119 -10.37 2.25 7.08
CA LEU A 119 -10.84 1.62 8.31
C LEU A 119 -10.50 2.49 9.53
N ALA A 120 -9.25 2.94 9.60
CA ALA A 120 -8.71 3.68 10.74
C ALA A 120 -9.31 5.09 10.90
N ARG A 121 -9.44 5.82 9.79
CA ARG A 121 -10.03 7.17 9.70
C ARG A 121 -9.48 8.15 10.75
N VAL A 122 -8.18 8.08 11.03
CA VAL A 122 -7.50 8.95 12.02
C VAL A 122 -7.03 10.29 11.45
N GLU A 123 -7.27 10.52 10.16
CA GLU A 123 -6.84 11.71 9.43
C GLU A 123 -8.03 12.64 9.17
N PRO A 124 -7.85 13.98 9.21
CA PRO A 124 -8.93 14.95 8.92
C PRO A 124 -9.60 14.76 7.56
N LEU A 125 -8.86 14.21 6.57
CA LEU A 125 -9.42 13.88 5.25
C LEU A 125 -10.71 13.05 5.34
N PHE A 126 -10.77 12.14 6.30
CA PHE A 126 -11.92 11.26 6.46
C PHE A 126 -13.13 11.93 7.12
N GLU A 127 -13.04 13.20 7.54
CA GLU A 127 -14.22 14.01 7.89
C GLU A 127 -14.95 14.50 6.63
N THR A 128 -14.19 14.72 5.54
CA THR A 128 -14.71 15.14 4.24
C THR A 128 -15.20 13.96 3.39
N LEU A 129 -14.55 12.80 3.51
CA LEU A 129 -14.95 11.59 2.78
C LEU A 129 -16.08 10.86 3.52
N SER A 130 -17.23 10.72 2.86
CA SER A 130 -18.40 9.95 3.34
C SER A 130 -18.12 8.44 3.42
N TYR A 131 -17.19 7.95 2.61
CA TYR A 131 -16.85 6.53 2.52
C TYR A 131 -16.26 5.98 3.84
N ARG A 132 -16.66 4.76 4.18
CA ARG A 132 -16.08 3.96 5.25
C ARG A 132 -15.96 2.54 4.76
N ASP A 133 -14.75 1.98 4.86
CA ASP A 133 -14.57 0.58 4.50
C ASP A 133 -15.11 -0.35 5.58
N ILE A 134 -15.50 -1.56 5.18
CA ILE A 134 -15.87 -2.65 6.09
C ILE A 134 -15.12 -3.89 5.60
N ALA A 135 -14.15 -4.35 6.37
CA ALA A 135 -13.32 -5.49 6.00
C ALA A 135 -12.87 -6.26 7.24
N SER A 136 -12.50 -7.54 7.04
CA SER A 136 -12.01 -8.42 8.10
C SER A 136 -10.47 -8.53 8.17
N SER A 137 -9.80 -7.87 7.22
CA SER A 137 -8.34 -7.73 7.13
C SER A 137 -8.00 -6.34 6.60
N ALA A 138 -6.77 -5.89 6.84
CA ALA A 138 -6.32 -4.59 6.36
C ALA A 138 -4.94 -4.67 5.70
N VAL A 139 -4.78 -3.92 4.61
CA VAL A 139 -3.51 -3.75 3.90
C VAL A 139 -3.02 -2.33 4.10
N LEU A 140 -1.79 -2.19 4.57
CA LEU A 140 -1.10 -0.91 4.73
C LEU A 140 0.23 -0.95 4.00
N ILE A 141 0.50 0.12 3.25
CA ILE A 141 1.72 0.30 2.47
C ILE A 141 2.61 1.30 3.22
N LEU A 142 3.86 0.93 3.46
CA LEU A 142 4.83 1.73 4.21
C LEU A 142 6.05 2.06 3.34
N GLU A 143 6.39 3.35 3.29
CA GLU A 143 7.62 3.82 2.66
C GLU A 143 8.74 3.83 3.71
N THR A 144 9.51 2.74 3.78
CA THR A 144 10.51 2.51 4.83
C THR A 144 11.49 1.39 4.47
N ALA A 145 12.69 1.45 5.05
CA ALA A 145 13.71 0.41 4.95
C ALA A 145 13.61 -0.66 6.05
N GLU A 146 12.65 -0.53 6.97
CA GLU A 146 12.49 -1.45 8.10
C GLU A 146 11.03 -1.85 8.31
N PRO A 147 10.75 -3.10 8.72
CA PRO A 147 9.39 -3.50 9.07
C PRO A 147 8.87 -2.66 10.26
N PRO A 148 7.54 -2.47 10.39
CA PRO A 148 6.99 -1.72 11.50
C PRO A 148 7.31 -2.42 12.83
N PRO A 149 7.78 -1.69 13.86
CA PRO A 149 7.99 -2.27 15.19
C PRO A 149 6.65 -2.58 15.86
N ARG A 150 6.71 -3.41 16.92
CA ARG A 150 5.55 -3.86 17.69
C ARG A 150 4.56 -2.73 18.04
N ALA A 151 5.06 -1.60 18.52
CA ALA A 151 4.23 -0.46 18.91
C ALA A 151 3.44 0.14 17.73
N ILE A 152 4.00 0.14 16.52
CA ILE A 152 3.31 0.61 15.31
C ILE A 152 2.23 -0.38 14.89
N VAL A 153 2.52 -1.68 14.97
CA VAL A 153 1.54 -2.75 14.66
C VAL A 153 0.34 -2.68 15.62
N GLU A 154 0.58 -2.54 16.92
CA GLU A 154 -0.49 -2.35 17.93
C GLU A 154 -1.30 -1.08 17.67
N LYS A 155 -0.64 0.03 17.33
CA LYS A 155 -1.29 1.30 16.97
C LYS A 155 -2.22 1.14 15.77
N VAL A 156 -1.78 0.44 14.73
CA VAL A 156 -2.58 0.19 13.52
C VAL A 156 -3.74 -0.77 13.82
N GLY A 157 -3.52 -1.84 14.58
CA GLY A 157 -4.58 -2.77 15.00
C GLY A 157 -5.68 -2.06 15.79
N LYS A 158 -5.30 -1.25 16.79
CA LYS A 158 -6.25 -0.44 17.57
C LYS A 158 -7.04 0.53 16.70
N ALA A 159 -6.37 1.25 15.80
CA ALA A 159 -7.02 2.24 14.96
C ALA A 159 -7.99 1.61 13.95
N THR A 160 -7.64 0.46 13.36
CA THR A 160 -8.48 -0.28 12.41
C THR A 160 -9.58 -1.12 13.09
N GLY A 161 -9.46 -1.38 14.39
CA GLY A 161 -10.36 -2.27 15.13
C GLY A 161 -10.14 -3.76 14.81
N LEU A 162 -9.01 -4.11 14.20
CA LEU A 162 -8.67 -5.47 13.79
C LEU A 162 -7.60 -6.08 14.69
N ALA A 163 -7.64 -7.41 14.83
CA ALA A 163 -6.56 -8.17 15.45
C ALA A 163 -5.29 -8.09 14.58
N THR A 164 -4.11 -8.09 15.20
CA THR A 164 -2.83 -7.83 14.51
C THR A 164 -2.51 -8.87 13.44
N GLU A 165 -2.93 -10.11 13.61
CA GLU A 165 -2.79 -11.18 12.62
C GLU A 165 -3.62 -10.98 11.33
N LYS A 166 -4.57 -10.04 11.36
CA LYS A 166 -5.39 -9.60 10.21
C LYS A 166 -4.78 -8.42 9.46
N LEU A 167 -3.63 -7.92 9.90
CA LEU A 167 -2.91 -6.84 9.25
C LEU A 167 -1.85 -7.39 8.30
N THR A 168 -1.77 -6.79 7.11
CA THR A 168 -0.66 -6.97 6.18
C THR A 168 0.06 -5.64 5.96
N PHE A 169 1.36 -5.62 6.18
CA PHE A 169 2.24 -4.50 5.89
C PHE A 169 3.10 -4.83 4.67
N LEU A 170 2.94 -4.05 3.60
CA LEU A 170 3.77 -4.10 2.40
C LEU A 170 4.71 -2.90 2.42
N TYR A 171 6.03 -3.12 2.40
CA TYR A 171 6.98 -2.05 2.61
C TYR A 171 8.16 -2.09 1.65
N ALA A 172 8.62 -0.90 1.26
CA ALA A 172 9.80 -0.69 0.46
C ALA A 172 10.35 0.73 0.70
N PRO A 173 11.68 0.93 0.71
CA PRO A 173 12.28 2.26 0.85
C PRO A 173 12.20 3.03 -0.48
N THR A 174 12.31 4.36 -0.43
CA THR A 174 12.26 5.23 -1.62
C THR A 174 13.30 4.85 -2.66
N GLN A 175 14.51 4.51 -2.20
CA GLN A 175 15.66 4.06 -2.98
C GLN A 175 15.59 2.58 -3.41
N SER A 176 14.40 2.08 -3.75
CA SER A 176 14.19 0.72 -4.28
C SER A 176 13.38 0.74 -5.58
N LEU A 177 13.39 -0.36 -6.34
CA LEU A 177 12.58 -0.50 -7.55
C LEU A 177 11.08 -0.36 -7.25
N ALA A 178 10.59 -1.08 -6.24
CA ALA A 178 9.19 -1.03 -5.86
C ALA A 178 8.80 0.35 -5.29
N GLY A 179 9.66 0.93 -4.45
CA GLY A 179 9.49 2.28 -3.90
C GLY A 179 9.43 3.36 -4.98
N SER A 180 10.33 3.32 -5.96
CA SER A 180 10.34 4.29 -7.06
C SER A 180 9.06 4.20 -7.88
N VAL A 181 8.65 3.00 -8.28
CA VAL A 181 7.44 2.80 -9.10
C VAL A 181 6.18 3.22 -8.34
N GLN A 182 6.03 2.86 -7.06
CA GLN A 182 4.83 3.25 -6.30
C GLN A 182 4.73 4.76 -6.11
N ILE A 183 5.86 5.46 -5.98
CA ILE A 183 5.88 6.93 -5.85
C ILE A 183 5.46 7.58 -7.16
N VAL A 184 6.05 7.14 -8.28
CA VAL A 184 5.71 7.70 -9.61
C VAL A 184 4.25 7.42 -9.97
N ALA A 185 3.69 6.29 -9.54
CA ALA A 185 2.27 5.94 -9.74
C ALA A 185 1.27 6.85 -9.00
N ARG A 186 1.74 7.85 -8.24
CA ARG A 186 0.91 8.86 -7.55
C ARG A 186 0.76 10.17 -8.33
N ALA A 187 1.35 10.25 -9.53
CA ALA A 187 1.31 11.42 -10.41
C ALA A 187 -0.09 11.73 -10.96
#